data_AF-A0A9D8AAM6-F1
#
_entry.id   AF-A0A9D8AAM6-F1
#
_cell.length_a   1.000
_cell.length_b   1.000
_cell.length_c   1.000
_cell.angle_alpha   90.00
_cell.angle_beta   90.00
_cell.angle_gamma   90.00
#
_symmetry.space_group_name_H-M   'P 1'
#
loop_
_entity.id
_entity.type
_entity.pdbx_description
1 polymer ?
#
loop_
_entity_poly.entity_id
_entity_poly.type
_entity_poly.pdbx_seq_one_letter_code
_entity_poly.pdbx_strand_id
1 'polypeptide(L)'
;MLAEKYFPIESGRYGRLSNLAKKLDGFFTLKPERWFGIWAMVLAGANVAQHIQDRWFYWDWSTFSFLFMAILIFSIGWDRFIQKFPIFPKKIDSIKSGIFTLVIGFTLFLLGTIPQRFNVDVFSFGLPYFLFFLVGHMTYSIPILVKENGKKQSPNKGEMAPILAIIIGLTSLSVLAGVIHDDPMISTIAAVYSPFPIVALLFPSAVRHLQRCRMYVVFTPAMFLGVRFPWFLILILLLFWILRHYHYFRHGEVKPSFKVDLPTDYSD
;
A
#
# COMPACT_ATOMS: atom_id res chain seq x y z
N MET A 1 21.53 -2.90 -2.44
CA MET A 1 21.02 -3.11 -3.82
C MET A 1 22.22 -3.41 -4.70
N LEU A 2 22.12 -4.29 -5.69
CA LEU A 2 23.28 -4.57 -6.55
C LEU A 2 23.83 -3.29 -7.21
N ALA A 3 22.97 -2.34 -7.56
CA ALA A 3 23.41 -1.07 -8.13
C ALA A 3 24.29 -0.23 -7.18
N GLU A 4 24.15 -0.34 -5.85
CA GLU A 4 25.05 0.34 -4.91
C GLU A 4 26.49 -0.16 -5.04
N LYS A 5 26.64 -1.46 -5.30
CA LYS A 5 27.95 -2.10 -5.47
C LYS A 5 28.57 -1.76 -6.82
N TYR A 6 27.76 -1.67 -7.88
CA TYR A 6 28.25 -1.41 -9.24
C TYR A 6 28.36 0.08 -9.59
N PHE A 7 27.62 0.95 -8.92
CA PHE A 7 27.55 2.39 -9.19
C PHE A 7 27.61 3.18 -7.88
N PRO A 8 28.76 3.18 -7.16
CA PRO A 8 28.88 3.92 -5.91
C PRO A 8 28.67 5.42 -6.17
N ILE A 9 28.19 6.14 -5.15
CA ILE A 9 27.77 7.55 -5.23
C ILE A 9 28.89 8.45 -5.77
N GLU A 10 30.14 8.15 -5.43
CA GLU A 10 31.33 8.90 -5.85
C GLU A 10 31.77 8.62 -7.30
N SER A 11 31.15 7.65 -7.99
CA SER A 11 31.56 7.28 -9.35
C SER A 11 31.03 8.23 -10.42
N GLY A 12 31.84 8.52 -11.44
CA GLY A 12 31.40 9.29 -12.62
C GLY A 12 30.23 8.63 -13.38
N ARG A 13 30.07 7.31 -13.27
CA ARG A 13 28.91 6.57 -13.83
C ARG A 13 27.62 6.87 -13.06
N TYR A 14 27.70 6.98 -11.73
CA TYR A 14 26.57 7.42 -10.90
C TYR A 14 26.10 8.81 -11.31
N GLY A 15 27.02 9.77 -11.56
CA GLY A 15 26.66 11.11 -12.03
C GLY A 15 25.84 11.12 -13.33
N ARG A 16 26.15 10.25 -14.29
CA ARG A 16 25.37 10.11 -15.54
C ARG A 16 23.96 9.59 -15.27
N LEU A 17 23.83 8.55 -14.44
CA LEU A 17 22.53 7.96 -14.08
C LEU A 17 21.70 8.90 -13.19
N SER A 18 22.35 9.68 -12.34
CA SER A 18 21.72 10.73 -11.53
C SER A 18 21.10 11.82 -12.42
N ASN A 19 21.79 12.22 -13.49
CA ASN A 19 21.23 13.16 -14.47
C ASN A 19 20.02 12.59 -15.23
N LEU A 20 19.99 11.28 -15.51
CA LEU A 20 18.80 10.62 -16.07
C LEU A 20 17.66 10.59 -15.05
N ALA A 21 17.95 10.26 -13.79
CA ALA A 21 16.96 10.29 -12.72
C ALA A 21 16.36 11.68 -12.53
N LYS A 22 17.17 12.75 -12.64
CA LYS A 22 16.69 14.13 -12.59
C LYS A 22 15.67 14.47 -13.69
N LYS A 23 15.78 13.86 -14.88
CA LYS A 23 14.76 14.03 -15.94
C LYS A 23 13.42 13.39 -15.58
N LEU A 24 13.43 12.40 -14.69
CA LEU A 24 12.23 11.73 -14.19
C LEU A 24 11.55 12.49 -13.04
N ASP A 25 12.13 13.57 -12.51
CA ASP A 25 11.54 14.38 -11.44
C ASP A 25 10.07 14.74 -11.75
N GLY A 26 9.76 15.04 -13.02
CA GLY A 26 8.40 15.31 -13.50
C GLY A 26 7.43 14.14 -13.28
N PHE A 27 7.85 12.90 -13.56
CA PHE A 27 7.06 11.70 -13.29
C PHE A 27 6.87 11.50 -11.78
N PHE A 28 7.90 11.74 -10.98
CA PHE A 28 7.84 11.58 -9.52
C PHE A 28 6.98 12.64 -8.81
N THR A 29 6.63 13.75 -9.47
CA THR A 29 5.58 14.65 -8.96
C THR A 29 4.22 13.95 -8.81
N LEU A 30 4.00 12.84 -9.50
CA LEU A 30 2.77 12.03 -9.42
C LEU A 30 2.71 11.14 -8.17
N LYS A 31 3.75 11.13 -7.33
CA LYS A 31 3.87 10.27 -6.13
C LYS A 31 3.57 8.79 -6.42
N PRO A 32 4.35 8.16 -7.33
CA PRO A 32 4.15 6.78 -7.76
C PRO A 32 4.10 5.74 -6.63
N GLU A 33 4.63 6.05 -5.44
CA GLU A 33 4.52 5.20 -4.25
C GLU A 33 3.07 4.94 -3.81
N ARG A 34 2.15 5.88 -4.11
CA ARG A 34 0.72 5.72 -3.78
C ARG A 34 0.03 4.69 -4.67
N TRP A 35 0.58 4.42 -5.86
CA TRP A 35 -0.08 3.60 -6.87
C TRP A 35 -0.25 2.16 -6.43
N PHE A 36 0.63 1.64 -5.55
CA PHE A 36 0.44 0.31 -4.96
C PHE A 36 -0.91 0.19 -4.23
N GLY A 37 -1.26 1.18 -3.39
CA GLY A 37 -2.52 1.18 -2.65
C GLY A 37 -3.72 1.43 -3.55
N ILE A 38 -3.60 2.37 -4.50
CA ILE A 38 -4.67 2.71 -5.45
C ILE A 38 -5.02 1.49 -6.31
N TRP A 39 -4.02 0.87 -6.93
CA TRP A 39 -4.23 -0.30 -7.77
C TRP A 39 -4.71 -1.49 -6.94
N ALA A 40 -4.19 -1.72 -5.74
CA ALA A 40 -4.70 -2.77 -4.87
C ALA A 40 -6.18 -2.58 -4.53
N MET A 41 -6.65 -1.35 -4.30
CA MET A 41 -8.07 -1.07 -4.07
C MET A 41 -8.94 -1.34 -5.31
N VAL A 42 -8.48 -0.93 -6.49
CA VAL A 42 -9.17 -1.24 -7.76
C VAL A 42 -9.23 -2.76 -7.97
N LEU A 43 -8.10 -3.47 -7.80
CA LEU A 43 -8.07 -4.92 -7.95
C LEU A 43 -8.87 -5.65 -6.88
N ALA A 44 -9.04 -5.09 -5.68
CA ALA A 44 -9.94 -5.66 -4.68
C ALA A 44 -11.40 -5.66 -5.18
N GLY A 45 -11.83 -4.60 -5.86
CA GLY A 45 -13.15 -4.55 -6.50
C GLY A 45 -13.30 -5.60 -7.59
N ALA A 46 -12.29 -5.71 -8.47
CA ALA A 46 -12.26 -6.75 -9.49
C ALA A 46 -12.26 -8.16 -8.89
N ASN A 47 -11.52 -8.37 -7.80
CA ASN A 47 -11.48 -9.65 -7.09
C ASN A 47 -12.85 -10.04 -6.58
N VAL A 48 -13.56 -9.12 -5.90
CA VAL A 48 -14.89 -9.38 -5.36
C VAL A 48 -15.89 -9.66 -6.49
N ALA A 49 -15.86 -8.87 -7.56
CA ALA A 49 -16.76 -9.07 -8.70
C ALA A 49 -16.54 -10.42 -9.40
N GLN A 50 -15.29 -10.89 -9.48
CA GLN A 50 -14.95 -12.22 -10.00
C GLN A 50 -15.32 -13.32 -9.01
N HIS A 51 -15.03 -13.14 -7.72
CA HIS A 51 -15.31 -14.12 -6.66
C HIS A 51 -16.80 -14.52 -6.63
N ILE A 52 -17.69 -13.56 -6.86
CA ILE A 52 -19.14 -13.79 -6.92
C ILE A 52 -19.52 -14.72 -8.10
N GLN A 53 -18.77 -14.67 -9.21
CA GLN A 53 -19.02 -15.51 -10.39
C GLN A 53 -18.34 -16.87 -10.27
N ASP A 54 -17.04 -16.85 -9.94
CA ASP A 54 -16.23 -18.03 -9.70
C ASP A 54 -15.23 -17.72 -8.57
N ARG A 55 -15.34 -18.42 -7.45
CA ARG A 55 -14.40 -18.22 -6.33
C ARG A 55 -13.03 -18.82 -6.58
N TRP A 56 -12.88 -19.73 -7.54
CA TRP A 56 -11.69 -20.55 -7.75
C TRP A 56 -10.73 -20.03 -8.82
N PHE A 57 -10.93 -18.81 -9.31
CA PHE A 57 -9.99 -18.21 -10.27
C PHE A 57 -8.64 -17.91 -9.62
N TYR A 58 -7.58 -18.62 -9.97
CA TYR A 58 -6.23 -18.30 -9.50
C TYR A 58 -5.29 -18.26 -10.70
N TRP A 59 -4.35 -17.33 -10.68
CA TRP A 59 -3.32 -17.16 -11.70
C TRP A 59 -3.90 -17.03 -13.11
N ASP A 60 -5.02 -16.33 -13.24
CA ASP A 60 -5.78 -16.27 -14.50
C ASP A 60 -5.37 -15.04 -15.33
N TRP A 61 -4.67 -15.30 -16.43
CA TRP A 61 -4.23 -14.27 -17.38
C TRP A 61 -5.36 -13.69 -18.22
N SER A 62 -6.49 -14.40 -18.36
CA SER A 62 -7.64 -13.93 -19.13
C SER A 62 -8.31 -12.70 -18.52
N THR A 63 -8.06 -12.46 -17.23
CA THR A 63 -8.51 -11.26 -16.51
C THR A 63 -7.87 -9.96 -17.02
N PHE A 64 -6.76 -10.05 -17.77
CA PHE A 64 -6.12 -8.90 -18.38
C PHE A 64 -6.97 -8.35 -19.53
N SER A 65 -7.26 -7.05 -19.50
CA SER A 65 -7.90 -6.37 -20.63
C SER A 65 -7.39 -4.94 -20.78
N PHE A 66 -7.46 -4.42 -22.02
CA PHE A 66 -7.14 -3.02 -22.29
C PHE A 66 -8.04 -2.05 -21.53
N LEU A 67 -9.31 -2.41 -21.32
CA LEU A 67 -10.24 -1.67 -20.47
C LEU A 67 -9.72 -1.61 -19.03
N PHE A 68 -9.26 -2.72 -18.47
CA PHE A 68 -8.71 -2.76 -17.11
C PHE A 68 -7.47 -1.88 -16.98
N MET A 69 -6.58 -1.90 -17.98
CA MET A 69 -5.41 -1.01 -18.00
C MET A 69 -5.81 0.46 -18.07
N ALA A 70 -6.82 0.82 -18.86
CA ALA A 70 -7.36 2.17 -18.91
C ALA A 70 -7.94 2.58 -17.55
N ILE A 71 -8.62 1.68 -16.83
CA ILE A 71 -9.14 1.92 -15.48
C ILE A 71 -8.00 2.18 -14.48
N LEU A 72 -6.92 1.40 -14.52
CA LEU A 72 -5.76 1.60 -13.65
C LEU A 72 -5.07 2.95 -13.91
N ILE A 73 -4.92 3.36 -15.16
CA ILE A 73 -4.37 4.67 -15.51
C ILE A 73 -5.32 5.78 -15.06
N PHE A 74 -6.62 5.62 -15.32
CA PHE A 74 -7.65 6.57 -14.90
C PHE A 74 -7.67 6.73 -13.37
N SER A 75 -7.52 5.65 -12.61
CA SER A 75 -7.52 5.68 -11.15
C SER A 75 -6.42 6.58 -10.56
N ILE A 76 -5.26 6.64 -11.22
CA ILE A 76 -4.15 7.54 -10.85
C ILE A 76 -4.55 9.00 -11.12
N GLY A 77 -5.13 9.28 -12.29
CA GLY A 77 -5.65 10.60 -12.65
C GLY A 77 -6.73 11.07 -11.68
N TRP A 78 -7.63 10.16 -11.30
CA TRP A 78 -8.71 10.39 -10.34
C TRP A 78 -8.17 10.73 -8.94
N ASP A 79 -7.27 9.91 -8.36
CA ASP A 79 -6.65 10.20 -7.06
C ASP A 79 -5.96 11.58 -7.05
N ARG A 80 -5.29 11.94 -8.14
CA ARG A 80 -4.66 13.26 -8.29
C ARG A 80 -5.68 14.39 -8.37
N PHE A 81 -6.74 14.22 -9.15
CA PHE A 81 -7.80 15.22 -9.30
C PHE A 81 -8.48 15.49 -7.95
N ILE A 82 -8.83 14.42 -7.25
CA ILE A 82 -9.38 14.45 -5.89
C ILE A 82 -8.41 15.21 -4.96
N GLN A 83 -7.14 14.83 -4.87
CA GLN A 83 -6.18 15.52 -3.98
C GLN A 83 -5.99 17.03 -4.20
N LYS A 84 -6.42 17.60 -5.34
CA LYS A 84 -6.34 19.05 -5.57
C LYS A 84 -7.32 19.85 -4.72
N PHE A 85 -8.44 19.26 -4.27
CA PHE A 85 -9.40 20.05 -3.50
C PHE A 85 -8.96 20.20 -2.04
N PRO A 86 -9.09 21.39 -1.45
CA PRO A 86 -8.66 21.67 -0.08
C PRO A 86 -9.46 20.92 0.99
N ILE A 87 -10.60 20.32 0.62
CA ILE A 87 -11.44 19.49 1.47
C ILE A 87 -10.76 18.14 1.78
N PHE A 88 -9.73 17.76 1.01
CA PHE A 88 -9.09 16.46 1.16
C PHE A 88 -8.04 16.43 2.27
N PRO A 89 -8.28 15.63 3.33
CA PRO A 89 -7.37 15.51 4.44
C PRO A 89 -6.12 14.74 4.01
N LYS A 90 -4.95 15.30 4.32
CA LYS A 90 -3.66 14.61 4.11
C LYS A 90 -3.38 13.56 5.19
N LYS A 91 -4.11 13.61 6.31
CA LYS A 91 -4.07 12.69 7.44
C LYS A 91 -5.47 12.45 7.99
N ILE A 92 -5.72 11.25 8.51
CA ILE A 92 -6.99 10.94 9.19
C ILE A 92 -6.87 11.45 10.63
N ASP A 93 -7.18 12.73 10.81
CA ASP A 93 -7.14 13.39 12.12
C ASP A 93 -8.56 13.58 12.69
N SER A 94 -9.60 13.28 11.89
CA SER A 94 -11.02 13.48 12.24
C SER A 94 -11.94 12.42 11.63
N ILE A 95 -13.13 12.25 12.21
CA ILE A 95 -14.18 11.37 11.66
C ILE A 95 -14.53 11.77 10.22
N LYS A 96 -14.64 13.08 9.95
CA LYS A 96 -14.91 13.62 8.60
C LYS A 96 -13.84 13.16 7.59
N SER A 97 -12.57 13.21 7.97
CA SER A 97 -11.46 12.74 7.13
C SER A 97 -11.47 11.23 6.89
N GLY A 98 -11.89 10.45 7.89
CA GLY A 98 -12.05 9.01 7.77
C GLY A 98 -13.16 8.65 6.78
N ILE A 99 -14.34 9.25 6.92
CA ILE A 99 -15.48 9.05 6.02
C ILE A 99 -15.10 9.41 4.57
N PHE A 100 -14.42 10.53 4.36
CA PHE A 100 -13.98 10.93 3.02
C PHE A 100 -13.00 9.92 2.39
N THR A 101 -12.06 9.40 3.19
CA THR A 101 -11.12 8.38 2.75
C THR A 101 -11.84 7.09 2.34
N LEU A 102 -12.86 6.69 3.11
CA LEU A 102 -13.72 5.56 2.77
C LEU A 102 -14.47 5.79 1.44
N VAL A 103 -15.03 6.97 1.22
CA VAL A 103 -15.73 7.30 -0.04
C VAL A 103 -14.79 7.23 -1.24
N ILE A 104 -13.57 7.78 -1.15
CA ILE A 104 -12.59 7.71 -2.24
C ILE A 104 -12.19 6.25 -2.50
N GLY A 105 -11.90 5.50 -1.44
CA GLY A 105 -11.57 4.08 -1.53
C GLY A 105 -12.70 3.27 -2.17
N PHE A 106 -13.94 3.57 -1.80
CA PHE A 106 -15.14 2.96 -2.37
C PHE A 106 -15.28 3.27 -3.87
N THR A 107 -15.07 4.51 -4.29
CA THR A 107 -15.06 4.86 -5.71
C THR A 107 -13.99 4.09 -6.47
N LEU A 108 -12.76 4.00 -5.94
CA LEU A 108 -11.68 3.22 -6.56
C LEU A 108 -12.02 1.73 -6.66
N PHE A 109 -12.64 1.17 -5.62
CA PHE A 109 -13.10 -0.21 -5.62
C PHE A 109 -14.16 -0.45 -6.70
N LEU A 110 -15.16 0.42 -6.81
CA LEU A 110 -16.20 0.31 -7.84
C LEU A 110 -15.65 0.43 -9.27
N LEU A 111 -14.58 1.21 -9.49
CA LEU A 111 -13.92 1.21 -10.80
C LEU A 111 -13.42 -0.19 -11.19
N GLY A 112 -12.95 -0.97 -10.21
CA GLY A 112 -12.50 -2.34 -10.42
C GLY A 112 -13.60 -3.32 -10.80
N THR A 113 -14.85 -3.02 -10.45
CA THR A 113 -15.99 -3.90 -10.77
C THR A 113 -16.52 -3.69 -12.18
N ILE A 114 -16.23 -2.55 -12.83
CA ILE A 114 -16.72 -2.17 -14.18
C ILE A 114 -16.52 -3.24 -15.25
N PRO A 115 -15.36 -3.93 -15.35
CA PRO A 115 -15.13 -4.95 -16.35
C PRO A 115 -16.05 -6.16 -16.19
N GLN A 116 -16.60 -6.33 -15.00
CA GLN A 116 -17.59 -7.34 -14.67
C GLN A 116 -18.99 -6.71 -14.62
N ARG A 117 -20.03 -7.52 -14.80
CA ARG A 117 -21.41 -7.02 -14.64
C ARG A 117 -21.64 -6.62 -13.19
N PHE A 118 -22.27 -5.47 -12.98
CA PHE A 118 -22.57 -4.98 -11.64
C PHE A 118 -23.52 -5.94 -10.91
N ASN A 119 -23.14 -6.35 -9.69
CA ASN A 119 -23.96 -7.13 -8.77
C ASN A 119 -24.02 -6.39 -7.42
N VAL A 120 -25.20 -6.32 -6.81
CA VAL A 120 -25.41 -5.77 -5.45
C VAL A 120 -24.65 -6.52 -4.36
N ASP A 121 -24.36 -7.81 -4.55
CA ASP A 121 -23.56 -8.62 -3.63
C ASP A 121 -22.13 -8.08 -3.47
N VAL A 122 -21.65 -7.31 -4.45
CA VAL A 122 -20.36 -6.61 -4.36
C VAL A 122 -20.23 -5.77 -3.09
N PHE A 123 -21.34 -5.24 -2.56
CA PHE A 123 -21.31 -4.44 -1.33
C PHE A 123 -21.08 -5.30 -0.07
N SER A 124 -21.76 -6.45 0.04
CA SER A 124 -21.60 -7.34 1.19
C SER A 124 -20.23 -8.02 1.19
N PHE A 125 -19.82 -8.56 0.04
CA PHE A 125 -18.51 -9.20 -0.15
C PHE A 125 -17.35 -8.18 -0.17
N GLY A 126 -17.61 -6.91 -0.51
CA GLY A 126 -16.61 -5.84 -0.51
C GLY A 126 -16.35 -5.23 0.88
N LEU A 127 -17.28 -5.34 1.83
CA LEU A 127 -17.14 -4.77 3.17
C LEU A 127 -15.83 -5.17 3.89
N PRO A 128 -15.41 -6.45 3.91
CA PRO A 128 -14.16 -6.86 4.55
C PRO A 128 -12.92 -6.19 3.94
N TYR A 129 -12.93 -5.94 2.62
CA TYR A 129 -11.85 -5.21 1.95
C TYR A 129 -11.80 -3.76 2.42
N PHE A 130 -12.94 -3.08 2.51
CA PHE A 130 -12.98 -1.70 2.99
C PHE A 130 -12.45 -1.56 4.42
N LEU A 131 -12.81 -2.50 5.30
CA LEU A 131 -12.28 -2.56 6.67
C LEU A 131 -10.75 -2.73 6.66
N PHE A 132 -10.22 -3.61 5.82
CA PHE A 132 -8.78 -3.83 5.72
C PHE A 132 -8.02 -2.63 5.11
N PHE A 133 -8.55 -1.99 4.08
CA PHE A 133 -7.91 -0.80 3.52
C PHE A 133 -7.98 0.40 4.48
N LEU A 134 -9.03 0.51 5.30
CA LEU A 134 -9.07 1.47 6.41
C LEU A 134 -7.95 1.20 7.41
N VAL A 135 -7.69 -0.07 7.75
CA VAL A 135 -6.51 -0.46 8.55
C VAL A 135 -5.22 0.04 7.92
N GLY A 136 -5.05 -0.07 6.60
CA GLY A 136 -3.93 0.52 5.87
C GLY A 136 -3.78 2.01 6.13
N HIS A 137 -4.85 2.78 5.96
CA HIS A 137 -4.80 4.23 6.21
C HIS A 137 -4.52 4.59 7.67
N MET A 138 -5.13 3.89 8.63
CA MET A 138 -4.87 4.10 10.07
C MET A 138 -3.42 3.73 10.45
N THR A 139 -2.85 2.71 9.83
CA THR A 139 -1.44 2.33 10.05
C THR A 139 -0.49 3.46 9.62
N TYR A 140 -0.82 4.16 8.53
CA TYR A 140 -0.03 5.29 8.05
C TYR A 140 -0.27 6.58 8.83
N SER A 141 -1.38 6.71 9.58
CA SER A 141 -1.64 7.90 10.41
C SER A 141 -0.77 7.94 11.67
N ILE A 142 -0.36 6.79 12.21
CA ILE A 142 0.58 6.72 13.34
C ILE A 142 1.90 7.38 12.92
N PRO A 143 2.31 8.52 13.50
CA PRO A 143 3.48 9.26 13.04
C PRO A 143 4.78 8.49 13.36
N ILE A 144 5.78 8.61 12.49
CA ILE A 144 7.16 8.28 12.84
C ILE A 144 7.86 9.63 13.03
N LEU A 145 8.19 9.94 14.28
CA LEU A 145 8.80 11.21 14.65
C LEU A 145 10.25 11.23 14.15
N VAL A 146 10.71 12.38 13.67
CA VAL A 146 12.12 12.60 13.30
C VAL A 146 12.66 13.64 14.28
N LYS A 147 13.67 13.27 15.07
CA LYS A 147 14.35 14.21 15.97
C LYS A 147 15.20 15.20 15.16
N GLU A 148 15.61 16.30 15.80
CA GLU A 148 16.52 17.31 15.21
C GLU A 148 17.82 16.66 14.66
N ASN A 149 18.27 15.57 15.26
CA ASN A 149 19.46 14.82 14.88
C ASN A 149 19.23 13.88 13.66
N GLY A 150 18.07 13.94 13.00
CA GLY A 150 17.70 13.07 11.87
C GLY A 150 17.32 11.63 12.25
N LYS A 151 17.54 11.21 13.51
CA LYS A 151 17.15 9.87 14.00
C LYS A 151 15.61 9.74 14.08
N LYS A 152 15.08 8.67 13.49
CA LYS A 152 13.65 8.32 13.56
C LYS A 152 13.33 7.76 14.95
N GLN A 153 12.21 8.16 15.53
CA GLN A 153 11.69 7.66 16.81
C GLN A 153 10.21 7.30 16.67
N SER A 154 9.80 6.23 17.34
CA SER A 154 8.39 5.87 17.45
C SER A 154 7.69 6.74 18.51
N PRO A 155 6.38 7.01 18.37
CA PRO A 155 5.60 7.69 19.40
C PRO A 155 5.62 6.94 20.73
N ASN A 156 5.16 7.62 21.78
CA ASN A 156 5.01 6.99 23.08
C ASN A 156 3.98 5.84 22.99
N LYS A 157 4.21 4.77 23.76
CA LYS A 157 3.35 3.57 23.74
C LYS A 157 1.90 3.89 24.08
N GLY A 158 1.67 4.80 25.04
CA GLY A 158 0.32 5.23 25.40
C GLY A 158 -0.45 5.91 24.26
N GLU A 159 0.23 6.61 23.36
CA GLU A 159 -0.39 7.31 22.23
C GLU A 159 -0.70 6.38 21.07
N MET A 160 0.19 5.41 20.79
CA MET A 160 0.01 4.46 19.70
C MET A 160 -0.90 3.27 20.05
N ALA A 161 -0.95 2.88 21.33
CA ALA A 161 -1.72 1.72 21.78
C ALA A 161 -3.21 1.72 21.36
N PRO A 162 -3.99 2.82 21.53
CA PRO A 162 -5.41 2.80 21.15
C PRO A 162 -5.60 2.62 19.65
N ILE A 163 -4.80 3.28 18.81
CA ILE A 163 -4.88 3.16 17.36
C ILE A 163 -4.50 1.74 16.92
N LEU A 164 -3.44 1.17 17.50
CA LEU A 164 -3.02 -0.21 17.23
C LEU A 164 -4.08 -1.23 17.67
N ALA A 165 -4.75 -1.03 18.79
CA ALA A 165 -5.85 -1.88 19.24
C ALA A 165 -7.03 -1.87 18.25
N ILE A 166 -7.41 -0.69 17.74
CA ILE A 166 -8.44 -0.58 16.69
C ILE A 166 -7.99 -1.27 15.41
N ILE A 167 -6.74 -1.10 14.99
CA ILE A 167 -6.16 -1.79 13.84
C ILE A 167 -6.26 -3.31 13.99
N ILE A 168 -5.90 -3.86 15.15
CA ILE A 168 -6.00 -5.30 15.43
C ILE A 168 -7.45 -5.77 15.38
N GLY A 169 -8.38 -5.02 15.99
CA GLY A 169 -9.81 -5.34 15.97
C GLY A 169 -10.39 -5.37 14.55
N LEU A 170 -10.13 -4.33 13.76
CA LEU A 170 -10.58 -4.26 12.36
C LEU A 170 -9.95 -5.33 11.47
N THR A 171 -8.67 -5.64 11.69
CA THR A 171 -7.98 -6.73 10.97
C THR A 171 -8.63 -8.07 11.30
N SER A 172 -8.91 -8.34 12.58
CA SER A 172 -9.56 -9.57 13.03
C SER A 172 -10.99 -9.68 12.49
N LEU A 173 -11.74 -8.58 12.45
CA LEU A 173 -13.07 -8.53 11.84
C LEU A 173 -13.02 -8.85 10.34
N SER A 174 -12.00 -8.36 9.64
CA SER A 174 -11.79 -8.67 8.21
C SER A 174 -11.47 -10.15 7.98
N VAL A 175 -10.71 -10.78 8.89
CA VAL A 175 -10.47 -12.24 8.87
C VAL A 175 -11.79 -13.00 9.02
N LEU A 176 -12.55 -12.71 10.08
CA LEU A 176 -13.80 -13.40 10.38
C LEU A 176 -14.83 -13.23 9.28
N ALA A 177 -15.00 -12.00 8.77
CA ALA A 177 -15.93 -11.73 7.69
C ALA A 177 -15.52 -12.44 6.38
N GLY A 178 -14.22 -12.52 6.09
CA GLY A 178 -13.71 -13.32 4.97
C GLY A 178 -14.02 -14.81 5.12
N VAL A 179 -13.86 -15.37 6.32
CA VAL A 179 -14.22 -16.78 6.60
C VAL A 179 -15.72 -17.02 6.47
N ILE A 180 -16.56 -16.11 7.00
CA ILE A 180 -18.02 -16.22 6.92
C ILE A 180 -18.52 -16.14 5.48
N HIS A 181 -17.91 -15.29 4.65
CA HIS A 181 -18.24 -15.15 3.23
C HIS A 181 -17.52 -16.16 2.32
N ASP A 182 -16.78 -17.12 2.89
CA ASP A 182 -16.03 -18.11 2.11
C ASP A 182 -15.04 -17.47 1.11
N ASP A 183 -14.51 -16.29 1.47
CA ASP A 183 -13.51 -15.54 0.73
C ASP A 183 -12.10 -15.77 1.33
N PRO A 184 -11.32 -16.73 0.78
CA PRO A 184 -9.98 -17.02 1.24
C PRO A 184 -9.00 -15.87 1.01
N MET A 185 -9.33 -14.91 0.13
CA MET A 185 -8.40 -13.85 -0.25
C MET A 185 -8.28 -12.82 0.87
N ILE A 186 -9.38 -12.18 1.27
CA ILE A 186 -9.35 -11.16 2.33
C ILE A 186 -9.03 -11.76 3.70
N SER A 187 -9.54 -12.96 3.98
CA SER A 187 -9.24 -13.65 5.24
C SER A 187 -7.74 -13.94 5.38
N THR A 188 -7.08 -14.40 4.32
CA THR A 188 -5.64 -14.65 4.34
C THR A 188 -4.82 -13.35 4.36
N ILE A 189 -5.19 -12.34 3.57
CA ILE A 189 -4.53 -11.02 3.58
C ILE A 189 -4.52 -10.45 5.01
N ALA A 190 -5.67 -10.44 5.67
CA ALA A 190 -5.82 -9.92 7.01
C ALA A 190 -5.10 -10.79 8.05
N ALA A 191 -5.19 -12.12 7.94
CA ALA A 191 -4.51 -13.04 8.85
C ALA A 191 -2.98 -12.90 8.77
N VAL A 192 -2.41 -12.82 7.56
CA VAL A 192 -0.97 -12.62 7.35
C VAL A 192 -0.50 -11.26 7.84
N TYR A 193 -1.34 -10.22 7.74
CA TYR A 193 -1.01 -8.89 8.27
C TYR A 193 -1.13 -8.80 9.81
N SER A 194 -2.00 -9.59 10.43
CA SER A 194 -2.31 -9.48 11.87
C SER A 194 -1.10 -9.50 12.83
N PRO A 195 0.00 -10.24 12.60
CA PRO A 195 1.11 -10.26 13.55
C PRO A 195 1.84 -8.92 13.65
N PHE A 196 1.86 -8.09 12.60
CA PHE A 196 2.60 -6.83 12.60
C PHE A 196 2.08 -5.81 13.64
N PRO A 197 0.78 -5.43 13.63
CA PRO A 197 0.24 -4.53 14.65
C PRO A 197 0.21 -5.17 16.04
N ILE A 198 0.04 -6.49 16.16
CA ILE A 198 0.14 -7.20 17.45
C ILE A 198 1.53 -7.05 18.05
N VAL A 199 2.58 -7.29 17.26
CA VAL A 199 3.96 -7.11 17.70
C VAL A 199 4.24 -5.64 18.06
N ALA A 200 3.74 -4.68 17.27
CA ALA A 200 3.89 -3.26 17.56
C ALA A 200 3.21 -2.85 18.89
N LEU A 201 2.11 -3.50 19.27
CA LEU A 201 1.40 -3.25 20.51
C LEU A 201 2.05 -3.93 21.73
N LEU A 202 2.42 -5.21 21.60
CA LEU A 202 2.91 -6.01 22.73
C LEU A 202 4.37 -5.67 23.11
N PHE A 203 5.26 -5.52 22.12
CA PHE A 203 6.68 -5.30 22.36
C PHE A 203 7.01 -3.83 22.69
N PRO A 204 8.23 -3.53 23.16
CA PRO A 204 8.68 -2.16 23.37
C PRO A 204 8.55 -1.31 22.11
N SER A 205 8.21 -0.02 22.28
CA SER A 205 8.06 0.92 21.18
C SER A 205 9.37 1.01 20.39
N ALA A 206 9.33 0.60 19.11
CA ALA A 206 10.46 0.74 18.22
C ALA A 206 9.99 1.06 16.79
N VAL A 207 10.74 1.95 16.13
CA VAL A 207 10.47 2.40 14.76
C VAL A 207 10.34 1.23 13.79
N ARG A 208 11.15 0.18 13.98
CA ARG A 208 11.12 -1.04 13.17
C ARG A 208 9.76 -1.72 13.11
N HIS A 209 9.01 -1.70 14.22
CA HIS A 209 7.70 -2.34 14.27
C HIS A 209 6.68 -1.55 13.44
N LEU A 210 6.72 -0.22 13.53
CA LEU A 210 5.86 0.67 12.73
C LEU A 210 6.24 0.67 11.24
N GLN A 211 7.53 0.63 10.91
CA GLN A 211 8.00 0.50 9.53
C GLN A 211 7.45 -0.78 8.89
N ARG A 212 7.55 -1.92 9.61
CA ARG A 212 6.99 -3.20 9.14
C ARG A 212 5.48 -3.10 8.96
N CYS A 213 4.73 -2.55 9.92
CA CYS A 213 3.28 -2.36 9.77
C CYS A 213 2.95 -1.60 8.47
N ARG A 214 3.60 -0.46 8.22
CA ARG A 214 3.37 0.35 7.01
C ARG A 214 3.73 -0.39 5.72
N MET A 215 4.85 -1.11 5.69
CA MET A 215 5.26 -1.84 4.48
C MET A 215 4.32 -3.01 4.18
N TYR A 216 4.03 -3.84 5.18
CA TYR A 216 3.28 -5.08 4.98
C TYR A 216 1.79 -4.85 4.77
N VAL A 217 1.21 -3.76 5.27
CA VAL A 217 -0.21 -3.46 5.01
C VAL A 217 -0.50 -3.15 3.54
N VAL A 218 0.51 -2.70 2.78
CA VAL A 218 0.41 -2.47 1.33
C VAL A 218 0.93 -3.67 0.54
N PHE A 219 2.03 -4.28 0.99
CA PHE A 219 2.65 -5.39 0.29
C PHE A 219 1.77 -6.65 0.29
N THR A 220 1.19 -7.02 1.44
CA THR A 220 0.38 -8.23 1.56
C THR A 220 -0.80 -8.24 0.58
N PRO A 221 -1.70 -7.23 0.55
CA PRO A 221 -2.78 -7.24 -0.43
C PRO A 221 -2.28 -7.21 -1.87
N ALA A 222 -1.18 -6.49 -2.15
CA ALA A 222 -0.63 -6.45 -3.51
C ALA A 222 -0.15 -7.82 -4.00
N MET A 223 0.54 -8.58 -3.15
CA MET A 223 1.01 -9.92 -3.49
C MET A 223 -0.14 -10.91 -3.67
N PHE A 224 -1.10 -10.90 -2.75
CA PHE A 224 -2.24 -11.81 -2.75
C PHE A 224 -3.20 -11.55 -3.92
N LEU A 225 -3.48 -10.28 -4.23
CA LEU A 225 -4.20 -9.92 -5.45
C LEU A 225 -3.41 -10.31 -6.70
N GLY A 226 -2.08 -10.22 -6.67
CA GLY A 226 -1.23 -10.70 -7.75
C GLY A 226 -1.31 -12.20 -8.01
N VAL A 227 -1.67 -13.03 -7.02
CA VAL A 227 -1.94 -14.46 -7.22
C VAL A 227 -3.22 -14.67 -8.03
N ARG A 228 -4.21 -13.79 -7.91
CA ARG A 228 -5.45 -13.83 -8.72
C ARG A 228 -5.24 -13.22 -10.10
N PHE A 229 -4.55 -12.09 -10.15
CA PHE A 229 -4.29 -11.28 -11.34
C PHE A 229 -2.78 -11.29 -11.65
N PRO A 230 -2.24 -12.31 -12.34
CA PRO A 230 -0.80 -12.52 -12.48
C PRO A 230 -0.06 -11.36 -13.18
N TRP A 231 -0.72 -10.71 -14.14
CA TRP A 231 -0.21 -9.52 -14.82
C TRP A 231 0.02 -8.33 -13.87
N PHE A 232 -0.69 -8.25 -12.75
CA PHE A 232 -0.50 -7.20 -11.75
C PHE A 232 0.86 -7.29 -11.06
N LEU A 233 1.40 -8.51 -10.88
CA LEU A 233 2.74 -8.72 -10.33
C LEU A 233 3.82 -8.05 -11.18
N ILE A 234 3.68 -8.10 -12.51
CA ILE A 234 4.60 -7.43 -13.43
C ILE A 234 4.55 -5.92 -13.20
N LEU A 235 3.35 -5.34 -13.08
CA LEU A 235 3.18 -3.90 -12.87
C LEU A 235 3.80 -3.43 -11.55
N ILE A 236 3.52 -4.12 -10.44
CA ILE A 236 4.07 -3.73 -9.13
C ILE A 236 5.58 -3.96 -9.05
N LEU A 237 6.11 -5.01 -9.70
CA LEU A 237 7.55 -5.27 -9.73
C LEU A 237 8.29 -4.19 -10.52
N LEU A 238 7.76 -3.81 -11.70
CA LEU A 238 8.31 -2.70 -12.48
C LEU A 238 8.25 -1.39 -11.69
N LEU A 239 7.11 -1.08 -11.07
CA LEU A 239 6.95 0.12 -10.25
C LEU A 239 7.96 0.13 -9.08
N PHE A 240 8.06 -0.97 -8.35
CA PHE A 240 9.02 -1.13 -7.26
C PHE A 240 10.46 -0.92 -7.74
N TRP A 241 10.82 -1.51 -8.88
CA TRP A 241 12.16 -1.39 -9.46
C TRP A 241 12.47 0.04 -9.88
N ILE A 242 11.55 0.73 -10.57
CA ILE A 242 11.71 2.12 -11.00
C ILE A 242 11.88 3.04 -9.79
N LEU A 243 10.99 2.93 -8.79
CA LEU A 243 11.06 3.73 -7.57
C LEU A 243 12.41 3.55 -6.87
N ARG A 244 12.85 2.30 -6.73
CA ARG A 244 14.08 1.96 -6.03
C ARG A 244 15.33 2.53 -6.69
N HIS A 245 15.42 2.47 -8.02
CA HIS A 245 16.55 3.03 -8.74
C HIS A 245 16.49 4.56 -8.78
N TYR A 246 15.30 5.15 -8.93
CA TYR A 246 15.16 6.59 -8.89
C TYR A 246 15.59 7.17 -7.55
N HIS A 247 15.07 6.66 -6.42
CA HIS A 247 15.44 7.17 -5.10
C HIS A 247 16.94 7.00 -4.83
N TYR A 248 17.53 5.90 -5.30
CA TYR A 248 18.96 5.69 -5.18
C TYR A 248 19.76 6.73 -5.98
N PHE A 249 19.49 6.91 -7.27
CA PHE A 249 20.26 7.83 -8.12
C PHE A 249 19.94 9.31 -7.88
N ARG A 250 18.76 9.63 -7.35
CA ARG A 250 18.33 11.01 -7.09
C ARG A 250 18.66 11.49 -5.68
N HIS A 251 18.51 10.63 -4.68
CA HIS A 251 18.61 10.99 -3.26
C HIS A 251 19.68 10.19 -2.50
N GLY A 252 20.30 9.18 -3.13
CA GLY A 252 21.25 8.29 -2.46
C GLY A 252 20.60 7.27 -1.53
N GLU A 253 19.26 7.19 -1.52
CA GLU A 253 18.50 6.34 -0.60
C GLU A 253 17.87 5.14 -1.31
N VAL A 254 17.94 3.95 -0.72
CA VAL A 254 17.29 2.76 -1.27
C VAL A 254 15.87 2.63 -0.74
N LYS A 255 14.91 3.26 -1.43
CA LYS A 255 13.47 3.21 -1.13
C LYS A 255 12.65 3.00 -2.41
N PRO A 256 11.53 2.26 -2.40
CA PRO A 256 11.01 1.45 -1.32
C PRO A 256 11.92 0.24 -1.04
N SER A 257 11.96 -0.18 0.21
CA SER A 257 12.78 -1.29 0.68
C SER A 257 12.05 -1.98 1.82
N PHE A 258 12.12 -3.31 1.87
CA PHE A 258 11.64 -4.10 3.01
C PHE A 258 12.62 -4.10 4.19
N LYS A 259 13.79 -3.48 4.02
CA LYS A 259 14.75 -3.31 5.11
C LYS A 259 14.18 -2.30 6.10
N VAL A 260 14.29 -2.66 7.38
CA VAL A 260 14.09 -1.73 8.49
C VAL A 260 15.30 -0.82 8.54
N ASP A 261 15.08 0.49 8.68
CA ASP A 261 16.18 1.41 8.97
C ASP A 261 16.66 1.09 10.39
N LEU A 262 17.91 0.61 10.50
CA LEU A 262 18.55 0.43 11.79
C LEU A 262 18.86 1.83 12.36
N PRO A 263 18.73 2.05 13.68
CA PRO A 263 19.31 3.24 14.28
C PRO A 263 20.78 3.27 13.91
N THR A 264 21.22 4.40 13.35
CA THR A 264 22.64 4.65 13.07
C THR A 264 23.38 4.70 14.40
N ASP A 265 23.87 3.54 14.83
CA ASP A 265 24.95 3.38 15.78
C ASP A 265 25.77 2.19 15.27
N TYR A 266 26.90 2.56 14.65
CA TYR A 266 28.23 1.94 14.58
C TYR A 266 28.87 2.43 13.29
N SER A 267 29.42 3.65 13.38
CA SER A 267 30.63 3.98 12.64
C SER A 267 31.73 3.10 13.23
N ASP A 268 32.10 2.05 12.51
CA ASP A 268 33.45 1.52 12.56
C ASP A 268 34.20 2.01 11.33
#